data_AF-A0A317SGV5-F1
#
_entry.id   AF-A0A317SGV5-F1
#
_cell.length_a   1.000
_cell.length_b   1.000
_cell.length_c   1.000
_cell.angle_alpha   90.00
_cell.angle_beta   90.00
_cell.angle_gamma   90.00
#
_symmetry.space_group_name_H-M   'P 1'
#
loop_
_entity.id
_entity.type
_entity.pdbx_description
1 polymer ?
#
loop_
_entity_poly.entity_id
_entity_poly.type
_entity_poly.pdbx_seq_one_letter_code
_entity_poly.pdbx_strand_id
1 'polypeptide(L)'
;MALSLYVKPKPDSATAKHSPKYKDFLFGGTVTLYVGRYEDRMEIHKKLLAGLSPELNKHVYNNMREGTEGTIRFPDEEVETVTHFTEWAYTGEYALDGDTPPANTRSHTAPKRVPWLNLYRHLQIYAFSDKFNIPILKQLAESKFHSEINPLYPDGSKDVAGLVKLISYAYDNLPGSDPILKFLTQYASWMLELLRPSKRFNKLMLARPEFLKDLLMNLKGPSTKPTARALQIHPMIYGREERHVSYYPSVPVRAKP
;
A
#
# COMPACT_ATOMS: atom_id res chain seq x y z
N MET A 1 -36.50 -22.03 21.20
CA MET A 1 -35.03 -21.95 21.04
C MET A 1 -34.72 -21.85 19.57
N ALA A 2 -34.32 -20.67 19.09
CA ALA A 2 -34.10 -20.42 17.66
C ALA A 2 -32.65 -20.78 17.28
N LEU A 3 -32.48 -21.70 16.32
CA LEU A 3 -31.19 -21.95 15.67
C LEU A 3 -30.81 -20.74 14.81
N SER A 4 -29.72 -20.07 15.16
CA SER A 4 -29.09 -19.07 14.31
C SER A 4 -28.37 -19.79 13.17
N LEU A 5 -28.91 -19.67 11.95
CA LEU A 5 -28.25 -20.05 10.70
C LEU A 5 -27.16 -19.03 10.41
N TYR A 6 -26.02 -19.16 11.08
CA TYR A 6 -24.82 -18.42 10.69
C TYR A 6 -24.21 -19.09 9.46
N VAL A 7 -24.59 -18.59 8.28
CA VAL A 7 -23.95 -18.95 7.02
C VAL A 7 -22.57 -18.31 7.03
N LYS A 8 -21.52 -19.13 7.15
CA LYS A 8 -20.13 -18.68 6.93
C LYS A 8 -20.03 -18.03 5.55
N PRO A 9 -19.49 -16.81 5.41
CA PRO A 9 -19.19 -16.27 4.09
C PRO A 9 -18.19 -17.19 3.41
N LYS A 10 -18.57 -17.67 2.23
CA LYS A 10 -17.72 -18.43 1.32
C LYS A 10 -16.59 -17.49 0.89
N PRO A 11 -15.31 -17.88 1.02
CA PRO A 11 -14.23 -17.08 0.44
C PRO A 11 -14.35 -17.22 -1.07
N ASP A 12 -14.81 -16.17 -1.75
CA ASP A 12 -14.70 -16.09 -3.19
C ASP A 12 -13.22 -15.95 -3.53
N SER A 13 -12.58 -17.10 -3.78
CA SER A 13 -11.21 -17.24 -4.25
C SER A 13 -11.14 -16.89 -5.74
N ALA A 14 -11.32 -15.62 -6.06
CA ALA A 14 -10.83 -15.01 -7.28
C ALA A 14 -10.33 -13.62 -6.89
N THR A 15 -9.02 -13.39 -6.97
CA THR A 15 -8.39 -12.10 -6.69
C THR A 15 -8.97 -11.04 -7.64
N ALA A 16 -10.02 -10.35 -7.21
CA ALA A 16 -10.62 -9.26 -7.96
C ALA A 16 -9.57 -8.16 -8.12
N LYS A 17 -9.10 -7.95 -9.35
CA LYS A 17 -8.15 -6.89 -9.67
C LYS A 17 -8.93 -5.57 -9.76
N HIS A 18 -8.41 -4.53 -9.12
CA HIS A 18 -8.93 -3.16 -9.30
C HIS A 18 -8.61 -2.71 -10.74
N SER A 19 -9.65 -2.39 -11.51
CA SER A 19 -9.52 -1.92 -12.90
C SER A 19 -10.64 -0.92 -13.19
N PRO A 20 -10.42 0.37 -12.87
CA PRO A 20 -11.44 1.39 -13.01
C PRO A 20 -11.74 1.66 -14.50
N LYS A 21 -13.02 1.86 -14.85
CA LYS A 21 -13.42 2.24 -16.20
C LYS A 21 -13.45 3.76 -16.31
N TYR A 22 -12.44 4.34 -16.96
CA TYR A 22 -12.27 5.79 -17.06
C TYR A 22 -13.51 6.56 -17.52
N LYS A 23 -14.28 6.00 -18.47
CA LYS A 23 -15.51 6.61 -19.00
C LYS A 23 -16.58 6.85 -17.93
N ASP A 24 -16.54 6.13 -16.82
CA ASP A 24 -17.57 6.19 -15.78
C ASP A 24 -17.43 7.44 -14.89
N PHE A 25 -16.22 8.01 -14.81
CA PHE A 25 -15.92 9.13 -13.90
C PHE A 25 -15.24 10.33 -14.55
N LEU A 26 -14.76 10.23 -15.79
CA LEU A 26 -14.00 11.31 -16.46
C LEU A 26 -14.73 12.66 -16.49
N PHE A 27 -16.05 12.64 -16.60
CA PHE A 27 -16.89 13.84 -16.62
C PHE A 27 -17.63 14.09 -15.29
N GLY A 28 -17.30 13.34 -14.24
CA GLY A 28 -18.01 13.34 -12.95
C GLY A 28 -17.56 14.40 -11.94
N GLY A 29 -16.67 15.31 -12.33
CA GLY A 29 -16.04 16.30 -11.45
C GLY A 29 -15.05 15.68 -10.46
N THR A 30 -14.35 16.54 -9.73
CA THR A 30 -13.32 16.18 -8.75
C THR A 30 -13.72 16.55 -7.32
N VAL A 31 -13.10 15.88 -6.36
CA VAL A 31 -13.08 16.24 -4.94
C VAL A 31 -11.63 16.62 -4.60
N THR A 32 -11.47 17.63 -3.75
CA THR A 32 -10.17 18.06 -3.25
C THR A 32 -9.84 17.30 -1.97
N LEU A 33 -8.66 16.69 -1.91
CA LEU A 33 -8.10 16.08 -0.72
C LEU A 33 -7.08 17.03 -0.08
N TYR A 34 -7.22 17.29 1.21
CA TYR A 34 -6.26 18.02 2.02
C TYR A 34 -5.54 17.03 2.95
N VAL A 35 -4.23 16.88 2.79
CA VAL A 35 -3.47 15.80 3.42
C VAL A 35 -2.40 16.35 4.35
N GLY A 36 -2.25 15.70 5.50
CA GLY A 36 -1.22 16.03 6.48
C GLY A 36 -1.43 17.38 7.17
N ARG A 37 -0.45 17.73 8.01
CA ARG A 37 -0.50 18.90 8.90
C ARG A 37 -0.48 20.25 8.19
N TYR A 38 0.06 20.26 6.97
CA TYR A 38 0.18 21.48 6.15
C TYR A 38 -0.94 21.59 5.10
N GLU A 39 -1.91 20.67 5.12
CA GLU A 39 -3.05 20.65 4.22
C GLU A 39 -2.65 20.64 2.74
N ASP A 40 -1.65 19.81 2.39
CA ASP A 40 -1.24 19.60 1.00
C ASP A 40 -2.44 19.19 0.16
N ARG A 41 -2.62 19.88 -0.97
CA ARG A 41 -3.82 19.78 -1.80
C ARG A 41 -3.58 18.86 -3.00
N MET A 42 -4.48 17.89 -3.20
CA MET A 42 -4.56 17.08 -4.42
C MET A 42 -6.00 16.85 -4.86
N GLU A 43 -6.23 16.47 -6.12
CA GLU A 43 -7.57 16.26 -6.68
C GLU A 43 -7.76 14.85 -7.21
N ILE A 44 -8.95 14.28 -6.98
CA ILE A 44 -9.35 12.97 -7.50
C ILE A 44 -10.80 13.01 -8.00
N HIS A 45 -11.14 12.20 -9.01
CA HIS A 45 -12.51 12.14 -9.54
C HIS A 45 -13.49 11.60 -8.49
N LYS A 46 -14.62 12.30 -8.29
CA LYS A 46 -15.61 11.98 -7.24
C LYS A 46 -16.13 10.55 -7.32
N LYS A 47 -16.62 10.18 -8.51
CA LYS A 47 -17.16 8.84 -8.77
C LYS A 47 -16.10 7.75 -8.64
N LEU A 48 -14.85 8.05 -8.98
CA LEU A 48 -13.75 7.11 -8.78
C LEU A 48 -13.55 6.86 -7.28
N LEU A 49 -13.34 7.91 -6.50
CA LEU A 49 -13.07 7.81 -5.06
C LEU A 49 -14.22 7.12 -4.31
N ALA A 50 -15.46 7.53 -4.59
CA ALA A 50 -16.65 6.94 -3.97
C ALA A 50 -16.84 5.45 -4.30
N GLY A 51 -16.37 5.00 -5.46
CA GLY A 51 -16.46 3.60 -5.87
C GLY A 51 -15.47 2.67 -5.17
N LEU A 52 -14.47 3.20 -4.46
CA LEU A 52 -13.40 2.38 -3.85
C LEU A 52 -13.83 1.70 -2.55
N SER A 53 -14.70 2.33 -1.76
CA SER A 53 -15.29 1.72 -0.57
C SER A 53 -16.57 2.45 -0.12
N PRO A 54 -17.47 1.77 0.63
CA PRO A 54 -18.62 2.41 1.25
C PRO A 54 -18.27 3.59 2.17
N GLU A 55 -17.12 3.53 2.84
CA GLU A 55 -16.60 4.54 3.74
C GLU A 55 -16.23 5.80 2.96
N LEU A 56 -15.47 5.66 1.87
CA LEU A 56 -15.13 6.77 0.98
C LEU A 56 -16.35 7.32 0.25
N ASN A 57 -17.32 6.48 -0.12
CA ASN A 57 -18.60 6.95 -0.68
C ASN A 57 -19.32 7.91 0.28
N LYS A 58 -19.35 7.60 1.58
CA LYS A 58 -19.94 8.48 2.60
C LYS A 58 -19.15 9.77 2.76
N HIS A 59 -17.83 9.75 2.60
CA HIS A 59 -17.03 10.98 2.63
C HIS A 59 -17.30 11.88 1.42
N VAL A 60 -17.50 11.30 0.23
CA VAL A 60 -17.79 12.04 -1.00
C VAL A 60 -19.23 12.55 -1.05
N TYR A 61 -20.19 11.70 -0.69
CA TYR A 61 -21.62 11.99 -0.75
C TYR A 61 -22.21 11.99 0.67
N ASN A 62 -21.99 13.09 1.39
CA ASN A 62 -22.68 13.38 2.64
C ASN A 62 -23.36 14.75 2.59
N ASN A 63 -24.27 14.98 3.53
CA ASN A 63 -24.94 16.26 3.72
C ASN A 63 -24.13 17.20 4.64
N MET A 64 -22.84 16.92 4.85
CA MET A 64 -21.94 17.75 5.67
C MET A 64 -21.19 18.73 4.77
N ARG A 65 -20.47 19.67 5.40
CA ARG A 65 -19.72 20.71 4.69
C ARG A 65 -18.77 20.10 3.66
N GLU A 66 -18.12 19.00 3.99
CA GLU A 66 -17.22 18.23 3.15
C GLU A 66 -17.87 17.78 1.83
N GLY A 67 -19.04 17.14 1.89
CA GLY A 67 -19.79 16.68 0.72
C GLY A 67 -20.33 17.83 -0.13
N THR A 68 -20.64 18.96 0.52
CA THR A 68 -21.19 20.16 -0.15
C THR A 68 -20.10 20.99 -0.84
N GLU A 69 -18.94 21.16 -0.18
CA GLU A 69 -17.77 21.89 -0.70
C GLU A 69 -16.93 21.03 -1.65
N GLY A 70 -17.11 19.70 -1.64
CA GLY A 70 -16.28 18.78 -2.42
C GLY A 70 -14.86 18.71 -1.87
N THR A 71 -14.72 18.66 -0.54
CA THR A 71 -13.43 18.58 0.15
C THR A 71 -13.40 17.42 1.14
N ILE A 72 -12.27 16.73 1.23
CA ILE A 72 -12.02 15.67 2.24
C ILE A 72 -10.67 15.96 2.90
N ARG A 73 -10.61 15.81 4.22
CA ARG A 73 -9.41 16.10 5.02
C ARG A 73 -8.84 14.80 5.62
N PHE A 74 -7.54 14.63 5.47
CA PHE A 74 -6.75 13.52 6.02
C PHE A 74 -5.59 14.08 6.86
N PRO A 75 -5.85 14.71 8.01
CA PRO A 75 -4.83 15.44 8.78
C PRO A 75 -3.75 14.53 9.37
N ASP A 76 -4.10 13.27 9.63
CA ASP A 76 -3.23 12.27 10.25
C ASP A 76 -2.49 11.38 9.23
N GLU A 77 -2.83 11.50 7.94
CA GLU A 77 -2.20 10.69 6.89
C GLU A 77 -1.00 11.40 6.29
N GLU A 78 0.01 10.63 5.89
CA GLU A 78 1.16 11.17 5.17
C GLU A 78 0.81 11.43 3.69
N VAL A 79 1.35 12.52 3.14
CA VAL A 79 1.13 12.94 1.75
C VAL A 79 1.54 11.85 0.77
N GLU A 80 2.64 11.15 1.04
CA GLU A 80 3.08 10.03 0.21
C GLU A 80 2.07 8.88 0.23
N THR A 81 1.49 8.52 1.38
CA THR A 81 0.50 7.43 1.48
C THR A 81 -0.73 7.73 0.61
N VAL A 82 -1.26 8.96 0.69
CA VAL A 82 -2.43 9.36 -0.11
C VAL A 82 -2.08 9.50 -1.60
N THR A 83 -0.85 9.88 -1.93
CA THR A 83 -0.34 9.91 -3.31
C THR A 83 -0.35 8.50 -3.94
N HIS A 84 0.23 7.50 -3.27
CA HIS A 84 0.26 6.13 -3.79
C HIS A 84 -1.12 5.48 -3.79
N PHE A 85 -1.97 5.78 -2.80
CA PHE A 85 -3.39 5.40 -2.84
C PHE A 85 -4.09 5.98 -4.08
N THR A 86 -3.83 7.24 -4.41
CA THR A 86 -4.42 7.90 -5.58
C THR A 86 -3.91 7.29 -6.88
N GLU A 87 -2.61 7.00 -6.99
CA GLU A 87 -2.04 6.27 -8.13
C GLU A 87 -2.74 4.91 -8.32
N TRP A 88 -2.87 4.13 -7.25
CA TRP A 88 -3.59 2.86 -7.27
C TRP A 88 -5.05 3.04 -7.66
N ALA A 89 -5.73 4.05 -7.14
CA ALA A 89 -7.12 4.32 -7.46
C ALA A 89 -7.32 4.48 -8.97
N TYR A 90 -6.38 5.09 -9.69
CA TYR A 90 -6.45 5.25 -11.14
C TYR A 90 -5.96 4.03 -11.94
N THR A 91 -4.91 3.35 -11.48
CA THR A 91 -4.18 2.39 -12.33
C THR A 91 -4.38 0.94 -11.93
N GLY A 92 -4.84 0.68 -10.70
CA GLY A 92 -4.85 -0.65 -10.10
C GLY A 92 -3.51 -1.04 -9.45
N GLU A 93 -2.48 -0.19 -9.53
CA GLU A 93 -1.14 -0.42 -8.99
C GLU A 93 -0.55 0.83 -8.36
N TYR A 94 0.47 0.65 -7.52
CA TYR A 94 1.30 1.76 -7.05
C TYR A 94 2.77 1.33 -7.01
N ALA A 95 3.67 2.28 -7.23
CA ALA A 95 5.10 2.04 -7.27
C ALA A 95 5.81 2.89 -6.21
N LEU A 96 6.72 2.30 -5.46
CA LEU A 96 7.61 3.04 -4.55
C LEU A 96 8.96 3.30 -5.22
N ASP A 97 9.76 4.19 -4.64
CA ASP A 97 11.11 4.47 -5.10
C ASP A 97 11.93 3.18 -5.26
N GLY A 98 12.38 2.91 -6.49
CA GLY A 98 13.11 1.70 -6.86
C GLY A 98 12.30 0.64 -7.62
N ASP A 99 10.98 0.79 -7.75
CA ASP A 99 10.10 -0.13 -8.50
C ASP A 99 10.10 0.16 -10.02
N THR A 100 10.34 1.40 -10.42
CA THR A 100 10.48 1.78 -11.84
C THR A 100 11.93 1.62 -12.32
N PRO A 101 12.17 0.98 -13.49
CA PRO A 101 13.46 1.05 -14.16
C PRO A 101 13.82 2.53 -14.39
N PRO A 102 15.07 2.96 -14.13
CA PRO A 102 15.45 4.35 -14.35
C PRO A 102 15.23 4.72 -15.82
N ALA A 103 14.35 5.68 -16.07
CA ALA A 103 14.20 6.29 -17.38
C ALA A 103 15.51 7.03 -17.71
N ASN A 104 16.38 6.38 -18.48
CA ASN A 104 17.53 6.93 -19.20
C ASN A 104 18.44 7.93 -18.46
N THR A 105 18.60 7.81 -17.15
CA THR A 105 19.64 8.59 -16.44
C THR A 105 20.90 7.75 -16.37
N ARG A 106 21.93 8.14 -17.13
CA ARG A 106 23.28 7.54 -17.14
C ARG A 106 24.06 7.82 -15.84
N SER A 107 23.41 7.65 -14.68
CA SER A 107 24.06 7.70 -13.38
C SER A 107 24.41 6.26 -12.95
N HIS A 108 25.69 5.90 -13.03
CA HIS A 108 26.24 4.63 -12.56
C HIS A 108 26.34 4.57 -11.03
N THR A 109 25.27 4.90 -10.33
CA THR A 109 25.11 4.50 -8.93
C THR A 109 23.83 3.69 -8.86
N ALA A 110 23.97 2.37 -8.67
CA ALA A 110 22.83 1.50 -8.38
C ALA A 110 21.98 2.19 -7.29
N PRO A 111 20.65 2.30 -7.47
CA PRO A 111 19.80 2.98 -6.49
C PRO A 111 20.04 2.31 -5.14
N LYS A 112 20.44 3.12 -4.14
CA LYS A 112 20.55 2.66 -2.76
C LYS A 112 19.17 2.17 -2.35
N ARG A 113 18.97 0.86 -2.36
CA ARG A 113 17.75 0.25 -1.83
C ARG A 113 17.60 0.70 -0.38
N VAL A 114 16.48 1.35 -0.05
CA VAL A 114 16.12 1.71 1.32
C VAL A 114 14.96 0.79 1.75
N PRO A 115 15.20 -0.53 1.90
CA PRO A 115 14.13 -1.52 2.00
C PRO A 115 13.20 -1.24 3.19
N TRP A 116 13.73 -0.73 4.31
CA TRP A 116 12.92 -0.39 5.48
C TRP A 116 11.98 0.80 5.26
N LEU A 117 12.32 1.74 4.37
CA LEU A 117 11.44 2.88 4.04
C LEU A 117 10.26 2.40 3.20
N ASN A 118 10.52 1.56 2.20
CA ASN A 118 9.48 1.02 1.35
C ASN A 118 8.55 0.06 2.13
N LEU A 119 9.10 -0.79 3.00
CA LEU A 119 8.31 -1.58 3.94
C LEU A 119 7.40 -0.70 4.81
N TYR A 120 7.90 0.44 5.28
CA TYR A 120 7.12 1.38 6.08
C TYR A 120 5.99 1.99 5.26
N ARG A 121 6.27 2.41 4.02
CA ARG A 121 5.26 2.94 3.09
C ARG A 121 4.19 1.90 2.73
N HIS A 122 4.57 0.65 2.46
CA HIS A 122 3.61 -0.43 2.24
C HIS A 122 2.72 -0.66 3.47
N LEU A 123 3.29 -0.61 4.67
CA LEU A 123 2.54 -0.75 5.91
C LEU A 123 1.59 0.44 6.16
N GLN A 124 1.98 1.66 5.81
CA GLN A 124 1.08 2.83 5.87
C GLN A 124 -0.10 2.69 4.91
N ILE A 125 0.16 2.25 3.67
CA ILE A 125 -0.90 1.99 2.69
C ILE A 125 -1.82 0.86 3.18
N TYR A 126 -1.25 -0.18 3.79
CA TYR A 126 -2.02 -1.27 4.40
C TYR A 126 -2.96 -0.77 5.51
N ALA A 127 -2.45 0.03 6.45
CA ALA A 127 -3.24 0.61 7.54
C ALA A 127 -4.31 1.59 7.02
N PHE A 128 -3.97 2.45 6.05
CA PHE A 128 -4.93 3.32 5.37
C PHE A 128 -6.05 2.51 4.71
N SER A 129 -5.70 1.42 4.03
CA SER A 129 -6.68 0.55 3.36
C SER A 129 -7.59 -0.17 4.34
N ASP A 130 -7.09 -0.55 5.51
CA ASP A 130 -7.90 -1.10 6.59
C ASP A 130 -8.87 -0.06 7.14
N LYS A 131 -8.37 1.15 7.45
CA LYS A 131 -9.14 2.28 7.97
C LYS A 131 -10.32 2.67 7.09
N PHE A 132 -10.13 2.65 5.77
CA PHE A 132 -11.16 2.98 4.79
C PHE A 132 -11.83 1.76 4.16
N ASN A 133 -11.55 0.56 4.68
CA ASN A 133 -12.13 -0.70 4.24
C ASN A 133 -12.07 -0.88 2.71
N ILE A 134 -10.83 -0.91 2.19
CA ILE A 134 -10.49 -1.08 0.78
C ILE A 134 -9.75 -2.42 0.62
N PRO A 135 -10.45 -3.57 0.59
CA PRO A 135 -9.82 -4.89 0.71
C PRO A 135 -8.79 -5.19 -0.39
N ILE A 136 -9.05 -4.74 -1.63
CA ILE A 136 -8.17 -4.99 -2.77
C ILE A 136 -6.83 -4.28 -2.58
N LEU A 137 -6.83 -3.03 -2.10
CA LEU A 137 -5.59 -2.30 -1.81
C LEU A 137 -4.88 -2.87 -0.59
N LYS A 138 -5.63 -3.23 0.47
CA LYS A 138 -5.07 -3.88 1.67
C LYS A 138 -4.28 -5.14 1.29
N GLN A 139 -4.88 -5.99 0.46
CA GLN A 139 -4.26 -7.22 -0.05
C GLN A 139 -3.04 -6.96 -0.93
N LEU A 140 -3.10 -5.95 -1.81
CA LEU A 140 -1.95 -5.55 -2.64
C LEU A 140 -0.78 -5.07 -1.77
N ALA A 141 -1.05 -4.21 -0.79
CA ALA A 141 -0.05 -3.67 0.11
C ALA A 141 0.60 -4.74 1.00
N GLU A 142 -0.19 -5.68 1.52
CA GLU A 142 0.32 -6.85 2.25
C GLU A 142 1.25 -7.70 1.37
N SER A 143 0.85 -7.95 0.13
CA SER A 143 1.64 -8.74 -0.80
C SER A 143 2.99 -8.07 -1.10
N LYS A 144 2.97 -6.76 -1.40
CA LYS A 144 4.20 -5.99 -1.66
C LYS A 144 5.09 -5.94 -0.41
N PHE A 145 4.52 -5.68 0.77
CA PHE A 145 5.23 -5.75 2.05
C PHE A 145 5.96 -7.09 2.25
N HIS A 146 5.26 -8.21 2.05
CA HIS A 146 5.88 -9.54 2.18
C HIS A 146 6.93 -9.82 1.11
N SER A 147 6.71 -9.37 -0.13
CA SER A 147 7.69 -9.51 -1.21
C SER A 147 9.01 -8.79 -0.92
N GLU A 148 8.94 -7.67 -0.20
CA GLU A 148 10.13 -6.88 0.14
C GLU A 148 10.82 -7.37 1.41
N ILE A 149 10.10 -7.83 2.44
CA ILE A 149 10.72 -8.28 3.70
C ILE A 149 11.28 -9.72 3.63
N ASN A 150 10.67 -10.59 2.82
CA ASN A 150 11.08 -11.98 2.66
C ASN A 150 12.53 -12.18 2.19
N PRO A 151 13.13 -11.37 1.30
CA PRO A 151 14.54 -11.50 0.93
C PRO A 151 15.53 -10.83 1.92
N LEU A 152 15.07 -10.03 2.88
CA LEU A 152 15.98 -9.28 3.76
C LEU A 152 16.69 -10.15 4.80
N TYR A 153 17.99 -9.97 4.95
CA TYR A 153 18.78 -10.55 6.04
C TYR A 153 19.39 -9.40 6.82
N PRO A 154 18.71 -8.91 7.87
CA PRO A 154 19.20 -7.76 8.59
C PRO A 154 20.37 -8.11 9.50
N ASP A 155 21.40 -7.26 9.52
CA ASP A 155 22.66 -7.52 10.23
C ASP A 155 23.21 -6.30 10.98
N GLY A 156 22.56 -5.13 10.84
CA GLY A 156 23.10 -3.87 11.32
C GLY A 156 22.14 -3.02 12.15
N SER A 157 22.70 -1.97 12.74
CA SER A 157 21.96 -1.01 13.56
C SER A 157 20.88 -0.23 12.79
N LYS A 158 21.06 -0.04 11.47
CA LYS A 158 20.06 0.55 10.58
C LYS A 158 18.83 -0.34 10.45
N ASP A 159 19.05 -1.65 10.37
CA ASP A 159 17.95 -2.61 10.28
C ASP A 159 17.15 -2.70 11.57
N VAL A 160 17.85 -2.70 12.71
CA VAL A 160 17.22 -2.60 14.02
C VAL A 160 16.34 -1.35 14.10
N ALA A 161 16.84 -0.21 13.62
CA ALA A 161 16.05 1.02 13.61
C ALA A 161 14.82 0.92 12.69
N GLY A 162 14.97 0.33 11.51
CA GLY A 162 13.88 0.09 10.56
C GLY A 162 12.80 -0.82 11.12
N LEU A 163 13.19 -1.98 11.65
CA LEU A 163 12.25 -2.94 12.23
C LEU A 163 11.52 -2.38 13.47
N VAL A 164 12.23 -1.68 14.36
CA VAL A 164 11.60 -1.00 15.51
C VAL A 164 10.57 0.03 15.04
N LYS A 165 10.86 0.80 13.99
CA LYS A 165 9.92 1.77 13.42
C LYS A 165 8.68 1.07 12.85
N LEU A 166 8.85 -0.04 12.12
CA LEU A 166 7.72 -0.83 11.58
C LEU A 166 6.83 -1.37 12.69
N ILE A 167 7.40 -2.02 13.71
CA ILE A 167 6.64 -2.60 14.81
C ILE A 167 5.88 -1.51 15.55
N SER A 168 6.55 -0.40 15.88
CA SER A 168 5.89 0.73 16.55
C SER A 168 4.69 1.22 15.74
N TYR A 169 4.85 1.48 14.44
CA TYR A 169 3.76 1.97 13.61
C TYR A 169 2.61 0.95 13.49
N ALA A 170 2.92 -0.34 13.33
CA ALA A 170 1.91 -1.38 13.20
C ALA A 170 1.02 -1.44 14.46
N TYR A 171 1.62 -1.46 15.66
CA TYR A 171 0.86 -1.50 16.92
C TYR A 171 0.07 -0.21 17.20
N ASP A 172 0.42 0.90 16.54
CA ASP A 172 -0.26 2.18 16.72
C ASP A 172 -1.47 2.33 15.80
N ASN A 173 -1.47 1.62 14.67
CA ASN A 173 -2.41 1.87 13.57
C ASN A 173 -3.22 0.64 13.15
N LEU A 174 -2.95 -0.56 13.68
CA LEU A 174 -3.66 -1.79 13.34
C LEU A 174 -4.36 -2.41 14.54
N PRO A 175 -5.49 -3.11 14.34
CA PRO A 175 -6.15 -3.85 15.41
C PRO A 175 -5.24 -4.99 15.91
N GLY A 176 -5.28 -5.30 17.21
CA GLY A 176 -4.40 -6.32 17.83
C GLY A 176 -4.53 -7.74 17.24
N SER A 177 -5.60 -8.03 16.51
CA SER A 177 -5.78 -9.30 15.79
C SER A 177 -5.19 -9.31 14.37
N ASP A 178 -4.59 -8.22 13.92
CA ASP A 178 -4.11 -8.09 12.54
C ASP A 178 -2.94 -9.07 12.25
N PRO A 179 -2.98 -9.81 11.12
CA PRO A 179 -1.93 -10.77 10.76
C PRO A 179 -0.52 -10.16 10.66
N ILE A 180 -0.38 -8.89 10.26
CA ILE A 180 0.92 -8.23 10.16
C ILE A 180 1.59 -8.12 11.54
N LEU A 181 0.82 -7.86 12.60
CA LEU A 181 1.36 -7.80 13.97
C LEU A 181 1.95 -9.14 14.38
N LYS A 182 1.22 -10.24 14.13
CA LYS A 182 1.69 -11.59 14.40
C LYS A 182 2.97 -11.90 13.62
N PHE A 183 3.00 -11.55 12.33
CA PHE A 183 4.19 -11.74 11.49
C PHE A 183 5.40 -10.94 12.00
N LEU A 184 5.21 -9.65 12.29
CA LEU A 184 6.28 -8.78 12.79
C LEU A 184 6.83 -9.23 14.13
N THR A 185 5.98 -9.73 15.03
CA THR A 185 6.41 -10.29 16.31
C THR A 185 7.22 -11.57 16.14
N GLN A 186 6.82 -12.47 15.24
CA GLN A 186 7.61 -13.65 14.90
C GLN A 186 8.95 -13.26 14.28
N TYR A 187 8.96 -12.26 13.40
CA TYR A 187 10.17 -11.73 12.77
C TYR A 187 11.12 -11.13 13.80
N ALA A 188 10.59 -10.37 14.76
CA ALA A 188 11.36 -9.80 15.86
C ALA A 188 11.93 -10.89 16.79
N SER A 189 11.17 -11.95 17.08
CA SER A 189 11.66 -13.08 17.86
C SER A 189 12.84 -13.78 17.16
N TRP A 190 12.73 -14.02 15.86
CA TRP A 190 13.84 -14.57 15.05
C TRP A 190 15.09 -13.66 15.08
N MET A 191 14.88 -12.33 15.07
CA MET A 191 15.95 -11.31 15.13
C MET A 191 16.40 -10.94 16.56
N LEU A 192 15.96 -11.67 17.59
CA LEU A 192 16.10 -11.22 18.98
C LEU A 192 17.56 -10.99 19.39
N GLU A 193 18.49 -11.83 18.92
CA GLU A 193 19.92 -11.67 19.22
C GLU A 193 20.49 -10.34 18.75
N LEU A 194 20.02 -9.84 17.59
CA LEU A 194 20.41 -8.52 17.06
C LEU A 194 19.66 -7.39 17.78
N LEU A 195 18.40 -7.62 18.16
CA LEU A 195 17.53 -6.60 18.76
C LEU A 195 17.83 -6.34 20.24
N ARG A 196 18.12 -7.39 21.03
CA ARG A 196 18.27 -7.31 22.50
C ARG A 196 19.28 -6.28 23.01
N PRO A 197 20.43 -5.99 22.35
CA PRO A 197 21.36 -4.98 22.85
C PRO A 197 20.90 -3.54 22.55
N SER A 198 19.86 -3.38 21.72
CA SER A 198 19.42 -2.08 21.24
C SER A 198 18.60 -1.31 22.27
N LYS A 199 19.10 -0.13 22.66
CA LYS A 199 18.34 0.81 23.49
C LYS A 199 17.00 1.22 22.87
N ARG A 200 16.90 1.26 21.54
CA ARG A 200 15.64 1.58 20.84
C ARG A 200 14.62 0.46 20.98
N PHE A 201 15.06 -0.79 20.84
CA PHE A 201 14.21 -1.96 21.04
C PHE A 201 13.74 -2.05 22.50
N ASN A 202 14.63 -1.80 23.46
CA ASN A 202 14.27 -1.76 24.88
C ASN A 202 13.22 -0.68 25.18
N LYS A 203 13.35 0.52 24.57
CA LYS A 203 12.33 1.57 24.69
C LYS A 203 10.99 1.16 24.08
N LEU A 204 10.97 0.46 22.94
CA LEU A 204 9.76 -0.06 22.33
C LEU A 204 9.03 -1.03 23.26
N MET A 205 9.74 -2.01 23.84
CA MET A 205 9.15 -2.98 24.76
C MET A 205 8.54 -2.32 26.00
N LEU A 206 9.16 -1.25 26.52
CA LEU A 206 8.64 -0.50 27.66
C LEU A 206 7.42 0.36 27.28
N ALA A 207 7.39 0.90 26.07
CA ALA A 207 6.29 1.73 25.59
C ALA A 207 5.07 0.92 25.12
N ARG A 208 5.26 -0.37 24.80
CA ARG A 208 4.24 -1.25 24.20
C ARG A 208 4.19 -2.61 24.91
N PRO A 209 3.51 -2.71 26.06
CA PRO A 209 3.38 -3.98 26.80
C PRO A 209 2.71 -5.11 26.01
N GLU A 210 1.81 -4.77 25.08
CA GLU A 210 1.14 -5.73 24.19
C GLU A 210 2.16 -6.41 23.27
N PHE A 211 3.04 -5.62 22.64
CA PHE A 211 4.13 -6.15 21.85
C PHE A 211 5.08 -7.01 22.69
N LEU A 212 5.44 -6.56 23.90
CA LEU A 212 6.29 -7.36 24.80
C LEU A 212 5.63 -8.71 25.11
N LYS A 213 4.35 -8.73 25.46
CA LYS A 213 3.59 -9.96 25.72
C LYS A 213 3.62 -10.88 24.51
N ASP A 214 3.33 -10.37 23.32
CA ASP A 214 3.34 -11.17 22.09
C ASP A 214 4.74 -11.72 21.79
N LEU A 215 5.79 -10.91 22.00
CA LEU A 215 7.18 -11.34 21.83
C LEU A 215 7.55 -12.48 22.81
N LEU A 216 7.18 -12.35 24.09
CA LEU A 216 7.40 -13.38 25.11
C LEU A 216 6.78 -14.73 24.71
N MET A 217 5.58 -14.70 24.12
CA MET A 217 4.89 -15.90 23.62
C MET A 217 5.60 -16.52 22.41
N ASN A 218 6.45 -15.76 21.70
CA ASN A 218 7.20 -16.21 20.53
C ASN A 218 8.68 -16.49 20.82
N LEU A 219 9.18 -16.38 22.06
CA LEU A 219 10.60 -16.60 22.39
C LEU A 219 11.10 -18.04 22.16
N LYS A 220 10.19 -19.01 22.18
CA LYS A 220 10.46 -20.41 21.76
C LYS A 220 10.15 -20.64 20.27
N GLY A 221 9.64 -19.62 19.60
CA GLY A 221 9.27 -19.60 18.18
C GLY A 221 10.47 -19.31 17.27
N PRO A 222 10.24 -19.37 15.97
CA PRO A 222 10.81 -20.35 15.05
C PRO A 222 12.35 -20.30 14.96
N SER A 223 12.97 -21.48 14.92
CA SER A 223 14.41 -21.65 14.61
C SER A 223 14.78 -21.19 13.20
N THR A 224 13.79 -20.81 12.39
CA THR A 224 13.92 -20.39 10.99
C THR A 224 13.21 -19.05 10.76
N LYS A 225 13.67 -18.29 9.77
CA LYS A 225 13.11 -17.00 9.41
C LYS A 225 11.61 -17.13 9.03
N PRO A 226 10.71 -16.34 9.63
CA PRO A 226 9.31 -16.28 9.20
C PRO A 226 9.20 -15.83 7.75
N THR A 227 8.47 -16.59 6.95
CA THR A 227 8.22 -16.29 5.54
C THR A 227 6.71 -16.29 5.31
N ALA A 228 6.19 -15.21 4.74
CA ALA A 228 4.78 -15.13 4.38
C ALA A 228 4.60 -15.35 2.87
N ARG A 229 3.46 -15.94 2.49
CA ARG A 229 3.12 -16.12 1.08
C ARG A 229 2.75 -14.77 0.46
N ALA A 230 3.68 -14.16 -0.27
CA ALA A 230 3.36 -13.02 -1.13
C ALA A 230 2.52 -13.53 -2.32
N LEU A 231 1.42 -12.85 -2.63
CA LEU A 231 0.64 -13.12 -3.83
C LEU A 231 1.39 -12.54 -5.03
N GLN A 232 1.71 -13.37 -6.02
CA GLN A 232 2.30 -12.89 -7.27
C GLN A 232 1.26 -12.07 -8.06
N ILE A 233 1.14 -10.79 -7.77
CA ILE A 233 0.35 -9.85 -8.57
C ILE A 233 1.29 -9.38 -9.68
N HIS A 234 1.15 -9.96 -10.88
CA HIS A 234 1.95 -9.57 -12.04
C HIS A 234 1.56 -8.14 -12.45
N PRO A 235 2.50 -7.18 -12.44
CA PRO A 235 2.24 -5.86 -13.02
C PRO A 235 2.00 -6.04 -14.51
N MET A 236 0.88 -5.50 -15.01
CA MET A 236 0.69 -5.34 -16.44
C MET A 236 1.66 -4.25 -16.89
N ILE A 237 2.83 -4.66 -17.38
CA ILE A 237 3.60 -3.80 -18.27
C ILE A 237 2.67 -3.55 -19.46
N TYR A 238 2.16 -2.32 -19.58
CA TYR A 238 1.58 -1.87 -20.83
C TYR A 238 2.69 -1.91 -21.86
N GLY A 239 2.82 -3.05 -22.53
CA GLY A 239 3.62 -3.21 -23.72
C GLY A 239 3.17 -2.15 -24.70
N ARG A 240 4.11 -1.30 -25.08
CA ARG A 240 4.02 -0.44 -26.24
C ARG A 240 3.72 -1.36 -27.43
N GLU A 241 2.46 -1.51 -27.80
CA GLU A 241 2.12 -1.93 -29.16
C GLU A 241 2.66 -0.81 -30.05
N GLU A 242 3.85 -1.04 -30.60
CA GLU A 242 4.31 -0.35 -31.79
C GLU A 242 3.27 -0.64 -32.88
N ARG A 243 2.27 0.23 -32.95
CA ARG A 243 1.41 0.33 -34.12
C ARG A 243 2.35 0.65 -35.28
N HIS A 244 2.65 -0.38 -36.07
CA HIS A 244 3.18 -0.25 -37.41
C HIS A 244 2.33 0.80 -38.14
N VAL A 245 2.87 2.00 -38.29
CA VAL A 245 2.29 3.02 -39.15
C VAL A 245 2.47 2.49 -40.58
N SER A 246 1.41 1.90 -41.12
CA SER A 246 1.33 1.58 -42.55
C SER A 246 1.44 2.90 -43.32
N TYR A 247 2.58 3.09 -43.96
CA TYR A 247 2.82 4.23 -44.85
C TYR A 247 1.96 4.03 -46.10
N TYR A 248 0.84 4.74 -46.19
CA TYR A 248 0.11 4.84 -47.45
C TYR A 248 0.95 5.67 -48.43
N PRO A 249 1.28 5.16 -49.64
CA PRO A 249 1.97 5.96 -50.63
C PRO A 249 1.02 6.98 -51.24
N SER A 250 1.44 8.25 -51.19
CA SER A 250 0.78 9.39 -51.82
C SER A 250 0.63 9.17 -53.33
N VAL A 251 -0.61 9.22 -53.81
CA VAL A 251 -0.94 9.18 -55.24
C VAL A 251 -0.55 10.53 -55.87
N PRO A 252 0.23 10.57 -56.97
CA PRO A 252 0.57 11.82 -57.63
C PRO A 252 -0.62 12.36 -58.41
N VAL A 253 -1.01 13.60 -58.10
CA VAL A 253 -2.02 14.34 -58.87
C VAL A 253 -1.44 14.70 -60.23
N ARG A 254 -2.02 14.10 -61.27
CA ARG A 254 -1.70 14.35 -62.68
C ARG A 254 -2.27 15.72 -63.07
N ALA A 255 -1.41 16.68 -63.38
CA ALA A 255 -1.82 17.87 -64.13
C ALA A 255 -2.27 17.42 -65.53
N LYS A 256 -3.49 17.77 -65.90
CA LYS A 256 -4.00 17.67 -67.28
C LYS A 256 -3.77 19.01 -68.00
N PRO A 257 -3.65 18.96 -69.34
CA PRO A 257 -2.87 19.90 -70.16
C PRO A 257 -3.41 21.33 -70.19
#